data_AF-A0A918CG27-F1
#
_entry.id   AF-A0A918CG27-F1
#
_cell.length_a   1.000
_cell.length_b   1.000
_cell.length_c   1.000
_cell.angle_alpha   90.00
_cell.angle_beta   90.00
_cell.angle_gamma   90.00
#
_symmetry.space_group_name_H-M   'P 1'
#
loop_
_entity.id
_entity.type
_entity.pdbx_description
1 polymer ?
#
loop_
_entity_poly.entity_id
_entity_poly.type
_entity_poly.pdbx_seq_one_letter_code
_entity_poly.pdbx_strand_id
1 'polypeptide(L)'
;MNNTVRNIDSYGHYDPANHGENADGIAVKYGSGTGNLITGARLYNNSDDGLDFWSFSSPVTVEHTWAFGNGVNRWSDSAFAGDGNGYKLGGDGEVVAHVVNNSAAWGNAGNGFTENSNKGAIVINRTTAYANGKWGYYFATGAARLGKNLAVSNGSGLVNKGSSVVSAGNNWDSGIATPAFRSTDASSTYNARQSNGALPVTTFLTTGSTTIGATMD
;
A
#
# COMPACT_ATOMS: atom_id res chain seq x y z
N MET A 1 16.98 12.90 8.96
CA MET A 1 15.77 13.39 9.64
C MET A 1 15.01 12.15 10.11
N ASN A 2 15.02 11.85 11.40
CA ASN A 2 14.63 10.52 11.92
C ASN A 2 13.25 10.56 12.58
N ASN A 3 12.20 10.68 11.79
CA ASN A 3 10.83 10.66 12.32
C ASN A 3 10.27 9.24 12.32
N THR A 4 9.49 8.89 13.34
CA THR A 4 8.74 7.63 13.38
C THR A 4 7.27 7.92 13.57
N VAL A 5 6.47 7.52 12.59
CA VAL A 5 5.01 7.49 12.67
C VAL A 5 4.60 6.06 13.00
N ARG A 6 4.04 5.83 14.19
CA ARG A 6 3.79 4.48 14.69
C ARG A 6 2.38 4.31 15.25
N ASN A 7 1.76 3.18 14.91
CA ASN A 7 0.52 2.71 15.52
C ASN A 7 -0.65 3.69 15.42
N ILE A 8 -0.76 4.40 14.29
CA ILE A 8 -1.82 5.39 14.05
C ILE A 8 -2.92 4.86 13.15
N ASP A 9 -4.12 5.41 13.32
CA ASP A 9 -5.22 5.28 12.38
C ASP A 9 -5.45 6.63 11.72
N SER A 10 -5.40 6.67 10.40
CA SER A 10 -5.71 7.86 9.61
C SER A 10 -6.72 7.47 8.54
N TYR A 11 -7.92 8.02 8.65
CA TYR A 11 -9.05 7.55 7.88
C TYR A 11 -10.16 8.57 7.65
N GLY A 12 -10.90 8.38 6.56
CA GLY A 12 -12.09 9.19 6.25
C GLY A 12 -11.76 10.64 5.90
N HIS A 13 -10.52 10.93 5.53
CA HIS A 13 -10.08 12.28 5.18
C HIS A 13 -10.63 12.64 3.79
N TYR A 14 -11.03 13.90 3.63
CA TYR A 14 -11.60 14.42 2.39
C TYR A 14 -11.34 15.92 2.27
N ASP A 15 -10.91 16.36 1.10
CA ASP A 15 -10.70 17.76 0.75
C ASP A 15 -11.73 18.23 -0.29
N PRO A 16 -12.82 18.90 0.15
CA PRO A 16 -13.86 19.38 -0.77
C PRO A 16 -13.35 20.38 -1.83
N ALA A 17 -12.28 21.11 -1.52
CA ALA A 17 -11.73 22.13 -2.40
C ALA A 17 -11.18 21.55 -3.72
N ASN A 18 -10.79 20.29 -3.72
CA ASN A 18 -10.26 19.58 -4.88
C ASN A 18 -11.01 18.26 -5.11
N HIS A 19 -12.27 18.17 -4.68
CA HIS A 19 -13.12 17.00 -4.90
C HIS A 19 -12.50 15.67 -4.43
N GLY A 20 -11.73 15.71 -3.33
CA GLY A 20 -11.12 14.53 -2.73
C GLY A 20 -9.78 14.11 -3.30
N GLU A 21 -9.19 14.89 -4.22
CA GLU A 21 -7.95 14.56 -4.93
C GLU A 21 -6.66 14.71 -4.08
N ASN A 22 -6.69 15.28 -2.87
CA ASN A 22 -5.45 15.48 -2.09
C ASN A 22 -5.48 14.97 -0.65
N ALA A 23 -6.63 14.53 -0.13
CA ALA A 23 -6.70 14.07 1.26
C ALA A 23 -6.24 12.61 1.39
N ASP A 24 -4.93 12.47 1.59
CA ASP A 24 -4.24 11.22 1.88
C ASP A 24 -4.35 10.80 3.36
N GLY A 25 -4.13 9.51 3.65
CA GLY A 25 -3.95 9.05 5.03
C GLY A 25 -2.62 9.51 5.64
N ILE A 26 -1.51 9.13 5.01
CA ILE A 26 -0.20 9.70 5.32
C ILE A 26 0.44 10.25 4.06
N ALA A 27 0.76 11.54 4.10
CA ALA A 27 1.56 12.22 3.10
C ALA A 27 2.96 12.51 3.64
N VAL A 28 3.99 11.91 3.04
CA VAL A 28 5.39 12.34 3.17
C VAL A 28 5.81 12.87 1.81
N LYS A 29 5.37 14.10 1.52
CA LYS A 29 5.48 14.77 0.22
C LYS A 29 6.41 15.96 0.33
N TYR A 30 7.07 16.29 -0.78
CA TYR A 30 7.94 17.44 -0.95
C TYR A 30 9.22 17.44 -0.09
N GLY A 31 10.34 17.86 -0.68
CA GLY A 31 11.61 18.02 0.04
C GLY A 31 12.34 16.70 0.28
N SER A 32 13.11 16.63 1.37
CA SER A 32 14.03 15.53 1.65
C SER A 32 14.19 15.27 3.15
N GLY A 33 14.62 14.05 3.50
CA GLY A 33 14.84 13.63 4.88
C GLY A 33 15.03 12.12 5.00
N THR A 34 16.18 11.69 5.50
CA THR A 34 16.55 10.27 5.62
C THR A 34 16.28 9.72 7.01
N GLY A 35 15.83 8.46 7.11
CA GLY A 35 15.60 7.77 8.39
C GLY A 35 14.16 7.84 8.89
N ASN A 36 13.22 8.23 8.01
CA ASN A 36 11.79 8.22 8.31
C ASN A 36 11.23 6.79 8.28
N LEU A 37 10.45 6.44 9.30
CA LEU A 37 9.78 5.15 9.46
C LEU A 37 8.28 5.34 9.66
N ILE A 38 7.47 4.61 8.90
CA ILE A 38 6.02 4.47 9.12
C ILE A 38 5.74 3.01 9.49
N THR A 39 5.12 2.77 10.65
CA THR A 39 4.83 1.38 11.04
C THR A 39 3.58 1.17 11.88
N GLY A 40 2.91 0.02 11.71
CA GLY A 40 1.73 -0.34 12.51
C GLY A 40 0.49 0.50 12.20
N ALA A 41 0.46 1.20 11.06
CA ALA A 41 -0.59 2.15 10.74
C ALA A 41 -1.78 1.50 10.00
N ARG A 42 -2.99 2.06 10.17
CA ARG A 42 -4.16 1.78 9.31
C ARG A 42 -4.54 3.05 8.57
N LEU A 43 -4.52 2.99 7.24
CA LEU A 43 -4.71 4.12 6.32
C LEU A 43 -5.91 3.82 5.43
N TYR A 44 -7.10 4.28 5.81
CA TYR A 44 -8.31 3.75 5.19
C TYR A 44 -9.41 4.74 4.90
N ASN A 45 -10.19 4.45 3.87
CA ASN A 45 -11.34 5.26 3.46
C ASN A 45 -10.99 6.75 3.26
N ASN A 46 -9.73 7.08 2.98
CA ASN A 46 -9.33 8.43 2.60
C ASN A 46 -9.75 8.68 1.15
N SER A 47 -9.99 9.94 0.81
CA SER A 47 -10.53 10.27 -0.50
C SER A 47 -9.50 10.08 -1.61
N ASP A 48 -8.22 10.39 -1.37
CA ASP A 48 -7.17 10.17 -2.35
C ASP A 48 -6.46 8.83 -2.12
N ASP A 49 -5.29 8.82 -1.47
CA ASP A 49 -4.54 7.60 -1.20
C ASP A 49 -4.47 7.21 0.28
N GLY A 50 -4.12 5.95 0.53
CA GLY A 50 -3.70 5.53 1.87
C GLY A 50 -2.39 6.20 2.26
N LEU A 51 -1.39 6.11 1.39
CA LEU A 51 -0.06 6.68 1.58
C LEU A 51 0.43 7.31 0.28
N ASP A 52 1.01 8.51 0.38
CA ASP A 52 1.57 9.24 -0.76
C ASP A 52 2.97 9.82 -0.47
N PHE A 53 3.92 9.51 -1.35
CA PHE A 53 5.30 10.01 -1.36
C PHE A 53 5.62 10.93 -2.55
N TRP A 54 4.61 11.51 -3.20
CA TRP A 54 4.76 12.46 -4.30
C TRP A 54 5.80 13.55 -4.00
N SER A 55 6.77 13.72 -4.91
CA SER A 55 7.81 14.75 -4.85
C SER A 55 8.71 14.69 -3.60
N PHE A 56 8.79 13.55 -2.90
CA PHE A 56 9.73 13.36 -1.79
C PHE A 56 11.00 12.67 -2.26
N SER A 57 12.15 13.31 -2.05
CA SER A 57 13.43 12.96 -2.66
C SER A 57 14.35 12.09 -1.76
N SER A 58 13.81 11.48 -0.71
CA SER A 58 14.58 10.63 0.23
C SER A 58 13.87 9.33 0.58
N PRO A 59 14.62 8.23 0.83
CA PRO A 59 14.02 6.97 1.20
C PRO A 59 13.18 7.05 2.48
N VAL A 60 12.04 6.37 2.44
CA VAL A 60 11.14 6.14 3.58
C VAL A 60 10.93 4.63 3.71
N THR A 61 10.99 4.14 4.94
CA THR A 61 10.69 2.74 5.26
C THR A 61 9.27 2.63 5.80
N VAL A 62 8.48 1.70 5.26
CA VAL A 62 7.13 1.40 5.69
C VAL A 62 7.04 -0.07 6.09
N GLU A 63 6.54 -0.36 7.28
CA GLU A 63 6.47 -1.74 7.81
C GLU A 63 5.16 -1.98 8.55
N HIS A 64 4.54 -3.16 8.42
CA HIS A 64 3.36 -3.52 9.22
C HIS A 64 2.22 -2.50 9.08
N THR A 65 2.01 -1.97 7.87
CA THR A 65 0.99 -0.96 7.60
C THR A 65 -0.11 -1.55 6.73
N TRP A 66 -1.34 -1.13 6.97
CA TRP A 66 -2.52 -1.55 6.22
C TRP A 66 -3.12 -0.33 5.51
N ALA A 67 -3.33 -0.43 4.20
CA ALA A 67 -3.94 0.64 3.41
C ALA A 67 -5.14 0.13 2.62
N PHE A 68 -6.36 0.60 2.92
CA PHE A 68 -7.55 -0.02 2.37
C PHE A 68 -8.76 0.89 2.17
N GLY A 69 -9.57 0.59 1.16
CA GLY A 69 -10.80 1.33 0.89
C GLY A 69 -10.58 2.78 0.42
N ASN A 70 -9.35 3.21 0.11
CA ASN A 70 -9.06 4.58 -0.31
C ASN A 70 -9.56 4.84 -1.74
N GLY A 71 -9.92 6.09 -2.07
CA GLY A 71 -10.43 6.47 -3.39
C GLY A 71 -11.87 6.09 -3.70
N VAL A 72 -12.64 5.63 -2.72
CA VAL A 72 -14.07 5.35 -2.92
C VAL A 72 -14.87 6.56 -2.47
N ASN A 73 -15.71 7.07 -3.37
CA ASN A 73 -16.57 8.22 -3.10
C ASN A 73 -17.61 7.90 -2.02
N ARG A 74 -17.31 8.32 -0.78
CA ARG A 74 -18.21 8.19 0.38
C ARG A 74 -18.91 9.49 0.74
N TRP A 75 -18.58 10.57 0.04
CA TRP A 75 -19.05 11.93 0.35
C TRP A 75 -20.16 12.39 -0.57
N SER A 76 -20.59 11.54 -1.51
CA SER A 76 -21.59 11.86 -2.54
C SER A 76 -21.19 13.08 -3.40
N ASP A 77 -19.89 13.32 -3.60
CA ASP A 77 -19.44 14.37 -4.51
C ASP A 77 -19.56 13.87 -5.96
N SER A 78 -20.38 14.52 -6.78
CA SER A 78 -20.54 14.17 -8.20
C SER A 78 -19.29 14.40 -9.05
N ALA A 79 -18.36 15.23 -8.59
CA ALA A 79 -17.10 15.56 -9.23
C ALA A 79 -15.90 14.87 -8.57
N PHE A 80 -16.15 13.85 -7.73
CA PHE A 80 -15.11 13.13 -6.98
C PHE A 80 -13.93 12.71 -7.86
N ALA A 81 -12.71 13.03 -7.42
CA ALA A 81 -11.50 12.95 -8.21
C ALA A 81 -10.33 12.20 -7.53
N GLY A 82 -10.56 11.55 -6.39
CA GLY A 82 -9.50 10.79 -5.70
C GLY A 82 -8.94 9.63 -6.52
N ASP A 83 -7.62 9.44 -6.48
CA ASP A 83 -6.90 8.41 -7.25
C ASP A 83 -7.12 7.00 -6.71
N GLY A 84 -7.12 6.86 -5.39
CA GLY A 84 -7.47 5.63 -4.70
C GLY A 84 -6.39 4.58 -4.61
N ASN A 85 -5.12 4.92 -4.49
CA ASN A 85 -4.06 3.93 -4.29
C ASN A 85 -3.92 3.56 -2.81
N GLY A 86 -3.53 2.31 -2.53
CA GLY A 86 -3.09 1.93 -1.19
C GLY A 86 -1.76 2.61 -0.84
N TYR A 87 -0.77 2.48 -1.73
CA TYR A 87 0.57 3.01 -1.59
C TYR A 87 1.02 3.69 -2.90
N LYS A 88 1.02 5.03 -2.94
CA LYS A 88 1.58 5.87 -4.01
C LYS A 88 3.03 6.22 -3.65
N LEU A 89 3.98 5.54 -4.28
CA LEU A 89 5.39 5.49 -3.83
C LEU A 89 6.34 6.43 -4.58
N GLY A 90 5.82 7.57 -5.05
CA GLY A 90 6.62 8.65 -5.60
C GLY A 90 5.85 9.45 -6.64
N GLY A 91 6.58 10.06 -7.58
CA GLY A 91 6.04 10.98 -8.57
C GLY A 91 6.98 12.14 -8.84
N ASP A 92 6.54 13.06 -9.70
CA ASP A 92 7.23 14.33 -9.97
C ASP A 92 8.71 14.22 -10.43
N GLY A 93 9.08 13.10 -11.03
CA GLY A 93 10.45 12.86 -11.52
C GLY A 93 11.45 12.42 -10.45
N GLU A 94 11.04 12.28 -9.19
CA GLU A 94 11.89 11.77 -8.12
C GLU A 94 12.26 10.30 -8.33
N VAL A 95 13.52 9.97 -8.05
CA VAL A 95 14.08 8.61 -8.23
C VAL A 95 14.60 8.11 -6.89
N VAL A 96 13.72 7.45 -6.14
CA VAL A 96 13.95 7.12 -4.73
C VAL A 96 13.68 5.65 -4.44
N ALA A 97 14.61 5.01 -3.73
CA ALA A 97 14.48 3.62 -3.30
C ALA A 97 13.74 3.52 -1.95
N HIS A 98 12.43 3.77 -1.94
CA HIS A 98 11.60 3.49 -0.77
C HIS A 98 11.54 1.99 -0.46
N VAL A 99 11.17 1.65 0.77
CA VAL A 99 11.04 0.26 1.20
C VAL A 99 9.67 0.05 1.83
N VAL A 100 8.94 -0.97 1.37
CA VAL A 100 7.69 -1.41 1.98
C VAL A 100 7.80 -2.89 2.33
N ASN A 101 7.72 -3.19 3.62
CA ASN A 101 7.80 -4.55 4.15
C ASN A 101 6.51 -4.92 4.86
N ASN A 102 6.14 -6.19 4.76
CA ASN A 102 5.16 -6.82 5.66
C ASN A 102 3.87 -6.01 5.85
N SER A 103 3.33 -5.51 4.73
CA SER A 103 2.23 -4.55 4.69
C SER A 103 1.15 -5.04 3.73
N ALA A 104 -0.07 -4.54 3.89
CA ALA A 104 -1.21 -5.01 3.09
C ALA A 104 -1.99 -3.86 2.45
N ALA A 105 -2.51 -4.10 1.25
CA ALA A 105 -3.38 -3.19 0.50
C ALA A 105 -4.66 -3.91 0.04
N TRP A 106 -5.85 -3.41 0.37
CA TRP A 106 -7.07 -4.03 -0.14
C TRP A 106 -8.24 -3.08 -0.39
N GLY A 107 -9.10 -3.42 -1.34
CA GLY A 107 -10.33 -2.68 -1.59
C GLY A 107 -10.14 -1.19 -1.96
N ASN A 108 -8.93 -0.77 -2.32
CA ASN A 108 -8.68 0.59 -2.79
C ASN A 108 -9.23 0.73 -4.22
N ALA A 109 -9.77 1.89 -4.60
CA ALA A 109 -10.37 2.09 -5.93
C ALA A 109 -9.34 2.02 -7.07
N GLY A 110 -8.10 2.42 -6.77
CA GLY A 110 -6.93 2.38 -7.63
C GLY A 110 -6.08 1.13 -7.41
N ASN A 111 -4.75 1.30 -7.43
CA ASN A 111 -3.81 0.20 -7.27
C ASN A 111 -3.58 -0.15 -5.79
N GLY A 112 -3.20 -1.38 -5.49
CA GLY A 112 -2.69 -1.73 -4.17
C GLY A 112 -1.38 -0.98 -3.89
N PHE A 113 -0.37 -1.26 -4.70
CA PHE A 113 0.94 -0.61 -4.65
C PHE A 113 1.29 -0.05 -6.04
N THR A 114 1.70 1.21 -6.12
CA THR A 114 2.13 1.84 -7.38
C THR A 114 3.45 2.59 -7.20
N GLU A 115 4.36 2.44 -8.17
CA GLU A 115 5.58 3.26 -8.25
C GLU A 115 5.27 4.73 -8.54
N ASN A 116 4.10 5.03 -9.12
CA ASN A 116 3.69 6.36 -9.54
C ASN A 116 4.79 7.15 -10.29
N SER A 117 5.38 6.54 -11.33
CA SER A 117 6.49 7.10 -12.12
C SER A 117 7.85 7.23 -11.41
N ASN A 118 7.98 6.83 -10.14
CA ASN A 118 9.27 6.74 -9.48
C ASN A 118 10.11 5.61 -10.11
N LYS A 119 11.24 5.99 -10.74
CA LYS A 119 12.12 5.03 -11.42
C LYS A 119 13.14 4.37 -10.48
N GLY A 120 13.13 4.73 -9.21
CA GLY A 120 14.04 4.23 -8.20
C GLY A 120 13.89 2.73 -7.98
N ALA A 121 14.88 2.15 -7.31
CA ALA A 121 14.87 0.73 -6.98
C ALA A 121 14.04 0.45 -5.72
N ILE A 122 12.74 0.82 -5.76
CA ILE A 122 11.78 0.59 -4.68
C ILE A 122 11.77 -0.89 -4.31
N VAL A 123 11.80 -1.20 -3.02
CA VAL A 123 11.72 -2.57 -2.52
C VAL A 123 10.33 -2.81 -1.95
N ILE A 124 9.62 -3.78 -2.51
CA ILE A 124 8.34 -4.27 -2.00
C ILE A 124 8.52 -5.72 -1.62
N ASN A 125 8.42 -6.03 -0.33
CA ASN A 125 8.73 -7.35 0.16
C ASN A 125 7.74 -7.85 1.22
N ARG A 126 7.32 -9.10 1.05
CA ARG A 126 6.33 -9.74 1.94
C ARG A 126 5.05 -8.92 2.09
N THR A 127 4.50 -8.37 1.01
CA THR A 127 3.25 -7.62 1.08
C THR A 127 2.08 -8.42 0.50
N THR A 128 0.85 -8.06 0.87
CA THR A 128 -0.38 -8.65 0.30
C THR A 128 -1.23 -7.59 -0.37
N ALA A 129 -1.65 -7.80 -1.61
CA ALA A 129 -2.59 -6.95 -2.35
C ALA A 129 -3.86 -7.75 -2.70
N TYR A 130 -5.01 -7.34 -2.17
CA TYR A 130 -6.27 -8.07 -2.32
C TYR A 130 -7.41 -7.18 -2.80
N ALA A 131 -8.11 -7.58 -3.86
CA ALA A 131 -9.35 -6.93 -4.28
C ALA A 131 -9.27 -5.39 -4.47
N ASN A 132 -8.12 -4.87 -4.92
CA ASN A 132 -8.01 -3.48 -5.34
C ASN A 132 -8.65 -3.31 -6.73
N GLY A 133 -9.19 -2.13 -7.02
CA GLY A 133 -9.93 -1.86 -8.27
C GLY A 133 -9.05 -1.91 -9.53
N LYS A 134 -7.77 -1.55 -9.41
CA LYS A 134 -6.78 -1.67 -10.49
C LYS A 134 -5.82 -2.84 -10.23
N TRP A 135 -4.51 -2.61 -10.32
CA TRP A 135 -3.51 -3.67 -10.16
C TRP A 135 -3.21 -3.93 -8.68
N GLY A 136 -2.85 -5.16 -8.35
CA GLY A 136 -2.23 -5.43 -7.04
C GLY A 136 -0.91 -4.66 -6.90
N TYR A 137 -0.07 -4.74 -7.93
CA TYR A 137 1.23 -4.08 -8.02
C TYR A 137 1.41 -3.43 -9.40
N TYR A 138 1.66 -2.13 -9.47
CA TYR A 138 1.93 -1.39 -10.70
C TYR A 138 3.33 -0.76 -10.67
N PHE A 139 4.27 -1.37 -11.39
CA PHE A 139 5.70 -1.03 -11.41
C PHE A 139 6.26 -1.08 -12.85
N ALA A 140 5.66 -0.31 -13.76
CA ALA A 140 5.87 -0.43 -15.21
C ALA A 140 7.15 0.24 -15.74
N THR A 141 7.70 1.21 -15.02
CA THR A 141 8.73 2.15 -15.51
C THR A 141 10.01 2.16 -14.69
N GLY A 142 9.97 1.68 -13.44
CA GLY A 142 11.13 1.68 -12.53
C GLY A 142 11.95 0.40 -12.51
N ALA A 143 12.98 0.42 -11.67
CA ALA A 143 13.87 -0.72 -11.40
C ALA A 143 13.55 -1.40 -10.06
N ALA A 144 12.26 -1.50 -9.74
CA ALA A 144 11.80 -2.03 -8.46
C ALA A 144 12.23 -3.47 -8.21
N ARG A 145 12.26 -3.86 -6.93
CA ARG A 145 12.51 -5.22 -6.46
C ARG A 145 11.27 -5.72 -5.74
N LEU A 146 10.55 -6.65 -6.38
CA LEU A 146 9.33 -7.26 -5.86
C LEU A 146 9.63 -8.67 -5.35
N GLY A 147 9.58 -8.87 -4.04
CA GLY A 147 9.96 -10.12 -3.40
C GLY A 147 8.86 -10.71 -2.52
N LYS A 148 8.51 -11.99 -2.71
CA LYS A 148 7.67 -12.73 -1.74
C LYS A 148 6.29 -12.10 -1.50
N ASN A 149 5.75 -11.40 -2.49
CA ASN A 149 4.48 -10.71 -2.37
C ASN A 149 3.33 -11.59 -2.85
N LEU A 150 2.15 -11.35 -2.29
CA LEU A 150 0.91 -12.04 -2.62
C LEU A 150 -0.07 -11.06 -3.27
N ALA A 151 -0.61 -11.40 -4.43
CA ALA A 151 -1.68 -10.67 -5.10
C ALA A 151 -2.85 -11.60 -5.37
N VAL A 152 -4.07 -11.22 -5.00
CA VAL A 152 -5.28 -12.04 -5.23
C VAL A 152 -6.47 -11.14 -5.57
N SER A 153 -7.22 -11.50 -6.62
CA SER A 153 -8.50 -10.88 -7.00
C SER A 153 -8.48 -9.36 -7.27
N ASN A 154 -7.35 -8.77 -7.69
CA ASN A 154 -7.29 -7.36 -8.08
C ASN A 154 -7.89 -7.14 -9.49
N GLY A 155 -8.58 -6.03 -9.72
CA GLY A 155 -9.42 -5.80 -10.89
C GLY A 155 -8.69 -5.80 -12.23
N SER A 156 -7.53 -5.14 -12.31
CA SER A 156 -6.70 -5.12 -13.53
C SER A 156 -5.70 -6.27 -13.62
N GLY A 157 -5.45 -6.99 -12.52
CA GLY A 157 -4.54 -8.12 -12.48
C GLY A 157 -3.57 -8.10 -11.31
N LEU A 158 -2.76 -9.15 -11.20
CA LEU A 158 -1.84 -9.36 -10.07
C LEU A 158 -0.72 -8.32 -10.04
N VAL A 159 -0.05 -8.16 -11.18
CA VAL A 159 1.09 -7.26 -11.35
C VAL A 159 1.16 -6.75 -12.79
N ASN A 160 1.47 -5.46 -12.94
CA ASN A 160 2.01 -4.90 -14.18
C ASN A 160 3.42 -4.39 -13.88
N LYS A 161 4.43 -4.91 -14.60
CA LYS A 161 5.83 -4.57 -14.33
C LYS A 161 6.65 -4.44 -15.61
N GLY A 162 7.60 -3.52 -15.58
CA GLY A 162 8.58 -3.30 -16.65
C GLY A 162 9.69 -4.37 -16.65
N SER A 163 10.47 -4.41 -17.72
CA SER A 163 11.57 -5.38 -17.89
C SER A 163 12.74 -5.17 -16.93
N SER A 164 12.88 -3.98 -16.35
CA SER A 164 13.93 -3.65 -15.37
C SER A 164 13.58 -4.06 -13.94
N VAL A 165 12.34 -4.52 -13.70
CA VAL A 165 11.90 -4.98 -12.38
C VAL A 165 12.47 -6.36 -12.07
N VAL A 166 13.12 -6.48 -10.91
CA VAL A 166 13.53 -7.77 -10.36
C VAL A 166 12.36 -8.34 -9.56
N SER A 167 11.92 -9.55 -9.91
CA SER A 167 10.74 -10.19 -9.33
C SER A 167 11.10 -11.62 -8.93
N ALA A 168 10.93 -11.97 -7.66
CA ALA A 168 11.21 -13.31 -7.18
C ALA A 168 10.32 -13.72 -5.99
N GLY A 169 9.83 -14.96 -6.02
CA GLY A 169 9.08 -15.55 -4.91
C GLY A 169 7.66 -15.01 -4.74
N ASN A 170 7.16 -14.21 -5.68
CA ASN A 170 5.78 -13.72 -5.66
C ASN A 170 4.85 -14.77 -6.27
N ASN A 171 3.55 -14.73 -5.98
CA ASN A 171 2.60 -15.74 -6.47
C ASN A 171 2.29 -15.64 -7.98
N TRP A 172 2.79 -14.60 -8.65
CA TRP A 172 2.77 -14.46 -10.10
C TRP A 172 4.06 -14.95 -10.77
N ASP A 173 5.10 -15.26 -9.98
CA ASP A 173 6.34 -15.84 -10.52
C ASP A 173 6.17 -17.35 -10.72
N SER A 174 6.86 -17.90 -11.73
CA SER A 174 6.76 -19.31 -12.08
C SER A 174 7.14 -20.23 -10.90
N GLY A 175 6.33 -21.27 -10.68
CA GLY A 175 6.58 -22.28 -9.65
C GLY A 175 6.18 -21.87 -8.23
N ILE A 176 5.62 -20.68 -8.02
CA ILE A 176 5.17 -20.21 -6.70
C ILE A 176 3.66 -20.40 -6.58
N ALA A 177 3.24 -21.25 -5.65
CA ALA A 177 1.83 -21.48 -5.38
C ALA A 177 1.18 -20.27 -4.70
N THR A 178 -0.09 -19.99 -5.03
CA THR A 178 -0.91 -19.04 -4.29
C THR A 178 -1.49 -19.74 -3.06
N PRO A 179 -1.08 -19.39 -1.82
CA PRO A 179 -1.68 -19.98 -0.64
C PRO A 179 -3.13 -19.49 -0.47
N ALA A 180 -3.99 -20.35 0.09
CA ALA A 180 -5.36 -19.97 0.41
C ALA A 180 -5.41 -19.01 1.61
N PHE A 181 -6.30 -18.03 1.55
CA PHE A 181 -6.61 -17.21 2.71
C PHE A 181 -7.47 -17.98 3.70
N ARG A 182 -7.19 -17.83 5.00
CA ARG A 182 -8.05 -18.36 6.07
C ARG A 182 -9.39 -17.62 6.13
N SER A 183 -9.38 -16.33 5.80
CA SER A 183 -10.58 -15.50 5.71
C SER A 183 -10.39 -14.37 4.71
N THR A 184 -11.47 -14.04 4.00
CA THR A 184 -11.62 -12.81 3.20
C THR A 184 -12.64 -11.84 3.81
N ASP A 185 -13.11 -12.10 5.04
CA ASP A 185 -13.90 -11.16 5.81
C ASP A 185 -12.99 -10.17 6.54
N ALA A 186 -13.06 -8.89 6.14
CA ALA A 186 -12.25 -7.82 6.68
C ALA A 186 -12.77 -7.24 8.01
N SER A 187 -13.92 -7.70 8.52
CA SER A 187 -14.58 -7.13 9.72
C SER A 187 -13.63 -6.89 10.90
N SER A 188 -12.82 -7.88 11.23
CA SER A 188 -11.86 -7.81 12.34
C SER A 188 -10.73 -6.79 12.17
N THR A 189 -10.45 -6.32 10.94
CA THR A 189 -9.43 -5.28 10.70
C THR A 189 -9.83 -3.91 11.26
N TYR A 190 -11.13 -3.70 11.49
CA TYR A 190 -11.69 -2.50 12.09
C TYR A 190 -11.78 -2.55 13.62
N ASN A 191 -11.44 -3.69 14.24
CA ASN A 191 -11.46 -3.83 15.69
C ASN A 191 -10.53 -2.80 16.37
N ALA A 192 -10.77 -2.59 17.67
CA ALA A 192 -9.86 -1.81 18.49
C ALA A 192 -8.45 -2.38 18.43
N ARG A 193 -7.45 -1.49 18.43
CA ARG A 193 -6.04 -1.86 18.57
C ARG A 193 -5.82 -2.64 19.86
N GLN A 194 -4.75 -3.42 19.88
CA GLN A 194 -4.30 -4.08 21.10
C GLN A 194 -3.86 -3.03 22.15
N SER A 195 -3.78 -3.42 23.42
CA SER A 195 -3.45 -2.50 24.52
C SER A 195 -2.05 -1.85 24.39
N ASN A 196 -1.14 -2.48 23.65
CA ASN A 196 0.18 -1.94 23.32
C ASN A 196 0.19 -1.04 22.05
N GLY A 197 -0.99 -0.76 21.47
CA GLY A 197 -1.18 0.01 20.26
C GLY A 197 -0.98 -0.78 18.95
N ALA A 198 -0.59 -2.05 19.01
CA ALA A 198 -0.44 -2.88 17.81
C ALA A 198 -1.77 -3.04 17.07
N LEU A 199 -1.66 -3.40 15.79
CA LEU A 199 -2.81 -3.72 14.94
C LEU A 199 -3.70 -4.79 15.58
N PRO A 200 -5.02 -4.76 15.34
CA PRO A 200 -5.92 -5.78 15.85
C PRO A 200 -5.55 -7.16 15.29
N VAL A 201 -5.71 -8.21 16.09
CA VAL A 201 -5.56 -9.59 15.62
C VAL A 201 -6.66 -9.88 14.60
N THR A 202 -6.29 -10.46 13.47
CA THR A 202 -7.23 -10.81 12.41
C THR A 202 -6.85 -12.14 11.74
N THR A 203 -7.86 -12.85 11.23
CA THR A 203 -7.67 -13.97 10.30
C THR A 203 -7.75 -13.52 8.84
N PHE A 204 -8.16 -12.29 8.59
CA PHE A 204 -8.28 -11.69 7.27
C PHE A 204 -6.93 -11.71 6.56
N LEU A 205 -6.91 -12.26 5.34
CA LEU A 205 -5.71 -12.40 4.49
C LEU A 205 -4.53 -13.16 5.12
N THR A 206 -4.71 -13.78 6.28
CA THR A 206 -3.74 -14.73 6.82
C THR A 206 -3.72 -15.99 5.97
N THR A 207 -2.55 -16.57 5.76
CA THR A 207 -2.37 -17.76 4.91
C THR A 207 -1.71 -18.92 5.64
N GLY A 208 -1.11 -18.66 6.82
CA GLY A 208 -0.19 -19.58 7.49
C GLY A 208 1.17 -19.71 6.80
N SER A 209 1.41 -19.00 5.68
CA SER A 209 2.70 -18.99 5.01
C SER A 209 3.70 -18.07 5.72
N THR A 210 4.90 -18.59 5.98
CA THR A 210 6.03 -17.80 6.44
C THR A 210 6.94 -17.34 5.29
N THR A 211 6.60 -17.65 4.03
CA THR A 211 7.48 -17.40 2.88
C THR A 211 6.94 -16.40 1.86
N ILE A 212 5.62 -16.15 1.84
CA ILE A 212 4.95 -15.25 0.90
C ILE A 212 3.80 -14.49 1.57
N GLY A 213 3.58 -13.24 1.14
CA GLY A 213 2.53 -12.36 1.66
C GLY A 213 2.89 -11.71 2.99
N ALA A 214 2.05 -10.75 3.37
CA ALA A 214 2.13 -10.08 4.67
C ALA A 214 1.72 -11.00 5.82
N THR A 215 2.36 -10.83 6.95
CA THR A 215 1.94 -11.33 8.26
C THR A 215 0.82 -10.42 8.76
N MET A 216 -0.38 -11.01 8.96
CA MET A 216 -1.60 -10.29 9.34
C MET A 216 -2.15 -10.75 10.71
N ASP A 217 -1.60 -11.82 11.28
CA ASP A 217 -2.02 -12.44 12.54
C ASP A 217 -1.39 -11.83 13.79
#